data_AF-A0A2E8R788-F1
#
_entry.id   AF-A0A2E8R788-F1
#
_cell.length_a   1.000
_cell.length_b   1.000
_cell.length_c   1.000
_cell.angle_alpha   90.00
_cell.angle_beta   90.00
_cell.angle_gamma   90.00
#
_symmetry.space_group_name_H-M   'P 1'
#
loop_
_entity.id
_entity.type
_entity.pdbx_description
1 polymer ?
#
loop_
_entity_poly.entity_id
_entity_poly.type
_entity_poly.pdbx_seq_one_letter_code
_entity_poly.pdbx_strand_id
1 'polypeptide(L)' 'MTKIDYLTFLQSEITELKSRFRPEDTGHIRTAVSVLEDRAEEVKEELRDLEDMLGKGDMA' A
#
# COMPACT_ATOMS: atom_id res chain seq x y z
N MET A 1 -13.67 8.21 0.18
CA MET A 1 -12.41 7.61 -0.28
C MET A 1 -12.50 6.12 -0.04
N THR A 2 -12.38 5.30 -1.08
CA THR A 2 -12.40 3.84 -1.00
C THR A 2 -11.03 3.30 -0.58
N LYS A 3 -10.95 2.03 -0.18
CA LYS A 3 -9.64 1.37 0.06
C LYS A 3 -8.77 1.32 -1.20
N ILE A 4 -9.39 1.28 -2.38
CA ILE A 4 -8.70 1.35 -3.67
C ILE A 4 -8.09 2.74 -3.89
N ASP A 5 -8.85 3.81 -3.60
CA ASP A 5 -8.33 5.19 -3.68
C ASP A 5 -7.17 5.38 -2.69
N TYR A 6 -7.31 4.85 -1.48
CA TYR A 6 -6.26 4.90 -0.46
C TYR A 6 -4.98 4.16 -0.88
N LEU A 7 -5.13 2.95 -1.45
CA LEU A 7 -4.00 2.19 -1.98
C LEU A 7 -3.30 2.92 -3.13
N THR A 8 -4.08 3.53 -4.02
CA THR A 8 -3.55 4.34 -5.14
C THR A 8 -2.76 5.54 -4.61
N PHE A 9 -3.27 6.22 -3.58
CA PHE A 9 -2.57 7.31 -2.92
C PHE A 9 -1.24 6.84 -2.30
N LEU A 10 -1.24 5.74 -1.56
CA LEU A 10 -0.02 5.17 -0.96
C LEU A 10 1.03 4.83 -2.02
N GLN A 11 0.63 4.22 -3.13
CA GLN A 11 1.56 3.88 -4.23
C GLN A 11 2.16 5.14 -4.88
N SER A 12 1.36 6.19 -5.06
CA SER A 12 1.83 7.48 -5.55
C SER A 12 2.86 8.10 -4.60
N GLU A 13 2.56 8.11 -3.29
CA GLU A 13 3.45 8.66 -2.26
C GLU A 13 4.77 7.88 -2.16
N ILE A 14 4.72 6.55 -2.21
CA ILE A 14 5.92 5.69 -2.25
C ILE A 14 6.79 6.05 -3.46
N THR A 15 6.17 6.26 -4.62
CA THR A 15 6.88 6.62 -5.86
C THR A 15 7.56 7.98 -5.71
N GLU A 16 6.85 8.97 -5.17
CA GLU A 16 7.39 10.31 -4.94
C GLU A 16 8.56 10.28 -3.93
N LEU A 17 8.43 9.55 -2.82
CA LEU A 17 9.49 9.43 -1.82
C LEU A 17 10.72 8.67 -2.36
N LYS A 18 10.52 7.61 -3.15
CA LYS A 18 11.61 6.91 -3.83
C LYS A 18 12.35 7.82 -4.81
N SER A 19 11.64 8.73 -5.49
CA SER A 19 12.26 9.69 -6.42
C SER A 19 13.23 10.66 -5.73
N ARG A 20 13.03 10.88 -4.43
CA ARG A 20 13.84 11.78 -3.60
C ARG A 20 15.07 11.12 -2.99
N PHE A 21 15.26 9.81 -3.21
CA PHE A 21 16.41 9.08 -2.67
C PHE A 21 17.73 9.65 -3.17
N ARG A 22 18.58 10.06 -2.23
CA ARG A 22 19.98 10.41 -2.48
C ARG A 22 20.92 9.32 -1.99
N PRO A 23 22.10 9.17 -2.61
CA PRO A 23 23.12 8.21 -2.14
C PRO A 23 23.53 8.46 -0.69
N GLU A 24 23.63 9.73 -0.30
CA GLU A 24 24.00 10.19 1.03
C GLU A 24 22.83 10.26 2.04
N ASP A 25 21.59 9.98 1.63
CA ASP A 25 20.45 10.06 2.55
C ASP A 25 20.57 9.02 3.65
N THR A 26 20.74 9.51 4.87
CA THR A 26 20.73 8.70 6.08
C THR A 26 19.29 8.22 6.32
N GLY A 27 19.00 6.96 6.00
CA GLY A 27 17.94 6.09 6.55
C GLY A 27 16.47 6.54 6.55
N HIS A 28 16.15 7.76 6.98
CA HIS A 28 14.80 8.22 7.33
C HIS A 28 13.79 8.08 6.20
N ILE A 29 14.13 8.55 4.99
CA ILE A 29 13.23 8.45 3.84
C ILE A 29 13.05 7.00 3.39
N ARG A 30 14.08 6.15 3.56
CA ARG A 30 14.01 4.72 3.25
C ARG A 30 13.12 3.99 4.25
N THR A 31 13.27 4.29 5.54
CA THR A 31 12.40 3.75 6.59
C THR A 31 10.95 4.18 6.38
N ALA A 32 10.70 5.45 6.04
CA ALA A 32 9.36 5.93 5.73
C ALA A 32 8.75 5.19 4.54
N VAL A 33 9.52 4.96 3.47
CA VAL A 33 9.08 4.14 2.32
C VAL A 33 8.75 2.72 2.76
N SER A 34 9.58 2.06 3.56
CA SER A 34 9.29 0.70 4.05
C SER A 34 7.98 0.62 4.84
N VAL A 35 7.74 1.57 5.75
CA VAL A 35 6.48 1.63 6.50
C VAL A 35 5.26 1.80 5.58
N LEU A 36 5.38 2.62 4.54
CA LEU A 36 4.29 2.83 3.58
C LEU A 36 4.07 1.60 2.68
N GLU A 37 5.14 0.89 2.30
CA GLU A 37 5.07 -0.36 1.56
C GLU A 37 4.36 -1.45 2.37
N ASP A 38 4.74 -1.62 3.64
CA ASP A 38 4.09 -2.55 4.56
C ASP A 38 2.60 -2.23 4.69
N ARG A 39 2.25 -0.95 4.89
CA ARG A 39 0.83 -0.55 4.98
C ARG A 39 0.07 -0.76 3.67
N ALA A 40 0.71 -0.56 2.52
CA ALA A 40 0.08 -0.82 1.23
C ALA A 40 -0.21 -2.32 1.04
N GLU A 41 0.65 -3.20 1.55
CA GLU A 41 0.41 -4.65 1.50
C GLU A 41 -0.74 -5.06 2.42
N GLU A 42 -0.80 -4.54 3.64
CA GLU A 42 -1.93 -4.76 4.56
C GLU A 42 -3.27 -4.36 3.92
N VAL A 43 -3.32 -3.21 3.23
CA VAL A 43 -4.55 -2.77 2.54
C VAL A 43 -4.93 -3.69 1.39
N LYS A 44 -3.95 -4.24 0.65
CA LYS A 44 -4.22 -5.22 -0.41
C LYS A 44 -4.74 -6.54 0.14
N GLU A 45 -4.20 -7.01 1.27
CA GLU A 45 -4.72 -8.20 1.95
C GLU A 45 -6.15 -7.97 2.42
N GLU A 46 -6.43 -6.85 3.08
CA GLU A 46 -7.79 -6.47 3.49
C GLU A 46 -8.77 -6.42 2.29
N LEU A 47 -8.31 -6.00 1.11
CA LEU A 47 -9.12 -6.00 -0.12
C LEU A 47 -9.35 -7.42 -0.66
N ARG A 48 -8.33 -8.27 -0.67
CA ARG A 48 -8.45 -9.68 -1.07
C ARG A 48 -9.39 -10.46 -0.17
N ASP A 49 -9.30 -10.24 1.15
CA ASP A 49 -10.22 -10.86 2.12
C ASP A 49 -11.67 -10.44 1.87
N LEU A 50 -11.90 -9.17 1.54
CA LEU A 50 -13.23 -8.68 1.16
C LEU A 50 -13.74 -9.31 -0.13
N GLU A 51 -12.89 -9.43 -1.15
CA GLU A 51 -13.21 -10.12 -2.41
C GLU A 51 -13.58 -11.59 -2.16
N ASP A 52 -12.81 -12.30 -1.35
CA ASP A 52 -13.08 -13.69 -0.96
C ASP A 52 -14.39 -13.84 -0.17
N MET A 53 -14.71 -12.89 0.71
CA MET A 53 -15.98 -12.87 1.45
C MET A 53 -17.18 -12.65 0.53
N LEU A 54 -17.05 -11.79 -0.47
CA LEU A 54 -18.11 -11.53 -1.46
C LEU A 54 -18.27 -12.71 -2.42
N GLY A 55 -17.17 -13.35 -2.85
CA GLY A 55 -17.18 -14.52 -3.74
C GLY A 55 -17.74 -15.80 -3.12
N LYS A 56 -17.78 -15.90 -1.78
CA LYS A 56 -18.40 -17.03 -1.06
C LYS A 56 -19.94 -16.98 -1.05
N GLY A 57 -20.56 -15.88 -1.48
CA GLY A 57 -22.01 -15.72 -1.52
C GLY A 57 -22.72 -16.48 -2.66
N ASP A 58 -21.99 -16.86 -3.72
CA ASP A 58 -22.57 -17.49 -4.92
C ASP A 58 -22.58 -19.05 -4.86
N MET A 59 -22.24 -19.64 -3.72
CA MET A 59 -22.22 -21.10 -3.47
C MET A 59 -23.14 -21.48 -2.30
N ALA A 60 -24.32 -20.88 -2.21
CA ALA A 60 -25.39 -21.25 -1.27
C ALA A 60 -26.72 -21.47 -2.00
#